data_AF-A0A2Z2K507-F1
#
_entry.id   AF-A0A2Z2K507-F1
#
_cell.length_a   1.000
_cell.length_b   1.000
_cell.length_c   1.000
_cell.angle_alpha   90.00
_cell.angle_beta   90.00
_cell.angle_gamma   90.00
#
_symmetry.space_group_name_H-M   'P 1'
#
loop_
_entity.id
_entity.type
_entity.pdbx_description
1 polymer ?
#
loop_
_entity_poly.entity_id
_entity_poly.type
_entity_poly.pdbx_seq_one_letter_code
_entity_poly.pdbx_strand_id
1 'polypeptide(L)'
;MLDITGNDISELNDTDLRSLVGLLCEAELRSLGLPTAGVTWGGHQNASDGGMDVRVDISSELQSDSFLPRSITGFQVKKPDMPKAAIINEMRPNNKLRQVIRDLADNNGAYIIVSSQGSTADSTLKNRKAAMQTAVCDCLTASQLKVDFYDRERIAGWVRSHPALILWVRHKIGRPIQGWKSYGNWANCPGGIEEAYITDGSIRLYKTTSPKSGALSVTKGIEELRNILRHPGSSVRSVGLSDVGKTRLI
;
A
#
# COMPACT_ATOMS: atom_id res chain seq x y z
N MET A 1 15.50 4.52 -13.02
CA MET A 1 14.87 3.22 -13.28
C MET A 1 13.80 2.99 -12.21
N LEU A 2 12.63 2.48 -12.59
CA LEU A 2 11.56 2.08 -11.65
C LEU A 2 11.95 0.76 -10.99
N ASP A 3 12.94 0.81 -10.13
CA ASP A 3 13.44 -0.37 -9.43
C ASP A 3 13.40 -0.13 -7.92
N ILE A 4 13.19 -1.24 -7.21
CA ILE A 4 13.09 -1.32 -5.75
C ILE A 4 13.66 -2.66 -5.30
N THR A 5 14.46 -2.63 -4.25
CA THR A 5 15.16 -3.77 -3.66
C THR A 5 14.79 -3.93 -2.20
N GLY A 6 15.16 -5.06 -1.57
CA GLY A 6 14.95 -5.22 -0.13
C GLY A 6 15.66 -4.16 0.72
N ASN A 7 16.78 -3.59 0.24
CA ASN A 7 17.45 -2.48 0.93
C ASN A 7 16.55 -1.23 1.00
N ASP A 8 15.87 -0.89 -0.10
CA ASP A 8 14.94 0.24 -0.11
C ASP A 8 13.76 0.02 0.85
N ILE A 9 13.27 -1.22 0.98
CA ILE A 9 12.23 -1.57 1.97
C ILE A 9 12.75 -1.40 3.41
N SER A 10 14.02 -1.72 3.66
CA SER A 10 14.63 -1.63 4.98
C SER A 10 14.82 -0.20 5.50
N GLU A 11 14.83 0.78 4.58
CA GLU A 11 14.94 2.21 4.90
C GLU A 11 13.62 2.81 5.42
N LEU A 12 12.48 2.15 5.19
CA LEU A 12 11.19 2.62 5.69
C LEU A 12 11.16 2.62 7.23
N ASN A 13 10.52 3.64 7.80
CA ASN A 13 10.17 3.63 9.23
C ASN A 13 8.97 2.70 9.48
N ASP A 14 8.71 2.39 10.76
CA ASP A 14 7.64 1.47 11.18
C ASP A 14 6.26 1.86 10.64
N THR A 15 5.96 3.16 10.62
CA THR A 15 4.67 3.68 10.14
C THR A 15 4.53 3.55 8.63
N ASP A 16 5.58 3.88 7.88
CA ASP A 16 5.58 3.77 6.43
C ASP A 16 5.61 2.31 5.97
N LEU A 17 6.32 1.42 6.68
CA LEU A 17 6.29 -0.02 6.37
C LEU A 17 4.88 -0.60 6.57
N ARG A 18 4.20 -0.25 7.66
CA ARG A 18 2.80 -0.65 7.89
C ARG A 18 1.89 -0.13 6.78
N SER A 19 2.05 1.15 6.43
CA SER A 19 1.27 1.79 5.36
C SER A 19 1.51 1.10 4.01
N LEU A 20 2.76 0.73 3.71
CA LEU A 20 3.11 0.00 2.50
C LEU A 20 2.38 -1.34 2.42
N VAL A 21 2.35 -2.13 3.49
CA VAL A 21 1.65 -3.42 3.52
C VAL A 21 0.15 -3.23 3.27
N GLY A 22 -0.48 -2.22 3.88
CA GLY A 22 -1.88 -1.87 3.62
C GLY A 22 -2.14 -1.51 2.16
N LEU A 23 -1.33 -0.61 1.61
CA LEU A 23 -1.39 -0.20 0.20
C LEU A 23 -1.15 -1.37 -0.77
N LEU A 24 -0.25 -2.29 -0.43
CA LEU A 24 0.01 -3.51 -1.20
C LEU A 24 -1.20 -4.44 -1.22
N CYS A 25 -1.88 -4.62 -0.08
CA CYS A 25 -3.12 -5.39 -0.01
C CYS A 25 -4.20 -4.78 -0.91
N GLU A 26 -4.39 -3.46 -0.84
CA GLU A 26 -5.35 -2.77 -1.72
C GLU A 26 -4.98 -2.87 -3.21
N ALA A 27 -3.70 -2.75 -3.53
CA ALA A 27 -3.21 -2.85 -4.90
C ALA A 27 -3.40 -4.27 -5.47
N GLU A 28 -3.16 -5.30 -4.66
CA GLU A 28 -3.40 -6.70 -5.02
C GLU A 28 -4.89 -6.97 -5.28
N LEU A 29 -5.78 -6.52 -4.40
CA LEU A 29 -7.22 -6.70 -4.63
C LEU A 29 -7.67 -5.94 -5.87
N ARG A 30 -7.16 -4.72 -6.10
CA ARG A 30 -7.48 -3.92 -7.28
C ARG A 30 -6.99 -4.58 -8.58
N SER A 31 -5.81 -5.20 -8.58
CA SER A 31 -5.30 -5.92 -9.76
C SER A 31 -6.14 -7.17 -10.10
N LEU A 32 -6.79 -7.75 -9.10
CA LEU A 32 -7.75 -8.85 -9.24
C LEU A 32 -9.18 -8.39 -9.54
N GLY A 33 -9.44 -7.08 -9.63
CA GLY A 33 -10.79 -6.52 -9.84
C GLY A 33 -11.70 -6.66 -8.62
N LEU A 34 -11.14 -6.86 -7.43
CA LEU A 34 -11.88 -7.04 -6.18
C LEU A 34 -12.02 -5.72 -5.38
N PRO A 35 -13.08 -5.57 -4.57
CA PRO A 35 -13.26 -4.41 -3.70
C PRO A 35 -12.15 -4.30 -2.67
N THR A 36 -11.62 -3.09 -2.46
CA THR A 36 -10.57 -2.82 -1.45
C THR A 36 -11.13 -2.50 -0.07
N ALA A 37 -12.46 -2.38 0.07
CA ALA A 37 -13.12 -2.03 1.33
C ALA A 37 -12.91 -3.07 2.45
N GLY A 38 -12.54 -4.31 2.11
CA GLY A 38 -12.17 -5.35 3.06
C GLY A 38 -10.77 -5.20 3.65
N VAL A 39 -9.97 -4.22 3.19
CA VAL A 39 -8.64 -3.94 3.73
C VAL A 39 -8.75 -2.89 4.83
N THR A 40 -8.28 -3.23 6.03
CA THR A 40 -8.25 -2.32 7.19
C THR A 40 -6.82 -2.16 7.69
N TRP A 41 -6.35 -0.91 7.76
CA TRP A 41 -5.04 -0.52 8.30
C TRP A 41 -5.08 0.95 8.76
N GLY A 42 -4.16 1.35 9.64
CA GLY A 42 -4.02 2.76 10.08
C GLY A 42 -4.83 3.19 11.30
N GLY A 43 -5.50 2.28 12.01
CA GLY A 43 -6.18 2.57 13.28
C GLY A 43 -5.23 2.77 14.46
N HIS A 44 -5.61 3.62 15.43
CA HIS A 44 -4.93 3.70 16.72
C HIS A 44 -5.00 2.32 17.42
N GLN A 45 -3.84 1.84 17.89
CA GLN A 45 -3.59 0.49 18.44
C GLN A 45 -4.30 0.17 19.77
N ASN A 46 -5.44 0.80 20.07
CA ASN A 46 -6.13 0.69 21.36
C ASN A 46 -7.34 -0.26 21.33
N ALA A 47 -7.35 -1.26 20.44
CA ALA A 47 -8.23 -2.41 20.63
C ALA A 47 -7.57 -3.35 21.66
N SER A 48 -8.21 -3.52 22.81
CA SER A 48 -7.74 -4.27 23.98
C SER A 48 -7.44 -5.76 23.74
N ASP A 49 -7.77 -6.29 22.57
CA ASP A 49 -7.62 -7.72 22.22
C ASP A 49 -6.40 -8.05 21.33
N GLY A 50 -5.47 -7.11 21.14
CA GLY A 50 -4.22 -7.37 20.43
C GLY A 50 -4.39 -7.34 18.91
N GLY A 51 -4.86 -6.20 18.41
CA GLY A 51 -5.14 -5.95 16.99
C GLY A 51 -3.97 -6.23 16.05
N MET A 52 -4.33 -6.51 14.79
CA MET A 52 -3.41 -6.71 13.67
C MET A 52 -3.02 -5.36 13.06
N ASP A 53 -1.78 -5.25 12.54
CA ASP A 53 -1.32 -4.02 11.88
C ASP A 53 -2.07 -3.77 10.56
N VAL A 54 -2.35 -4.83 9.81
CA VAL A 54 -3.16 -4.81 8.58
C VAL A 54 -4.04 -6.06 8.56
N ARG A 55 -5.31 -5.92 8.18
CA ARG A 55 -6.25 -7.03 7.98
C ARG A 55 -6.89 -6.93 6.61
N VAL A 56 -7.00 -8.07 5.93
CA VAL A 56 -7.82 -8.27 4.74
C VAL A 56 -8.92 -9.24 5.11
N ASP A 57 -10.16 -8.85 4.83
CA ASP A 57 -11.35 -9.67 5.07
C ASP A 57 -12.32 -9.46 3.90
N ILE A 58 -12.35 -10.44 3.00
CA ILE A 58 -13.21 -10.43 1.82
C ILE A 58 -13.90 -11.78 1.66
N SER A 59 -15.03 -11.80 0.96
CA SER A 59 -15.78 -13.02 0.68
C SER A 59 -15.32 -13.77 -0.58
N SER A 60 -14.47 -13.16 -1.40
CA SER A 60 -13.97 -13.75 -2.65
C SER A 60 -12.78 -14.65 -2.38
N GLU A 61 -12.74 -15.84 -2.97
CA GLU A 61 -11.60 -16.75 -2.87
C GLU A 61 -10.37 -16.18 -3.59
N LEU A 62 -9.19 -16.42 -3.01
CA LEU A 62 -7.91 -15.98 -3.54
C LEU A 62 -7.02 -17.18 -3.88
N GLN A 63 -6.08 -16.98 -4.81
CA GLN A 63 -5.07 -17.98 -5.12
C GLN A 63 -4.09 -18.16 -3.96
N SER A 64 -3.84 -19.41 -3.56
CA SER A 64 -3.03 -19.76 -2.40
C SER A 64 -1.55 -19.37 -2.49
N ASP A 65 -1.07 -19.13 -3.71
CA ASP A 65 0.33 -18.81 -4.01
C ASP A 65 0.54 -17.30 -4.24
N SER A 66 -0.51 -16.49 -4.09
CA SER A 66 -0.41 -15.02 -4.12
C SER A 66 0.20 -14.46 -2.82
N PHE A 67 0.42 -13.14 -2.79
CA PHE A 67 0.80 -12.42 -1.56
C PHE A 67 -0.35 -12.31 -0.54
N LEU A 68 -1.58 -12.64 -0.95
CA LEU A 68 -2.76 -12.76 -0.11
C LEU A 68 -3.29 -14.21 -0.16
N PRO A 69 -2.65 -15.15 0.56
CA PRO A 69 -2.91 -16.57 0.38
C PRO A 69 -4.29 -17.03 0.84
N ARG A 70 -5.04 -16.18 1.57
CA ARG A 70 -6.40 -16.42 2.07
C ARG A 70 -7.24 -15.14 2.03
N SER A 71 -8.55 -15.30 1.86
CA SER A 71 -9.53 -14.19 1.85
C SER A 71 -9.63 -13.46 3.19
N ILE A 72 -9.29 -14.16 4.29
CA ILE A 72 -9.12 -13.59 5.62
C ILE A 72 -7.63 -13.70 5.96
N THR A 73 -6.90 -12.60 5.85
CA THR A 73 -5.45 -12.55 6.13
C THR A 73 -5.14 -11.41 7.09
N GLY A 74 -4.40 -11.71 8.14
CA GLY A 74 -3.82 -10.71 9.03
C GLY A 74 -2.31 -10.60 8.84
N PHE A 75 -1.80 -9.37 8.79
CA PHE A 75 -0.38 -9.06 8.81
C PHE A 75 0.03 -8.39 10.12
N GLN A 76 1.12 -8.90 10.70
CA GLN A 76 1.86 -8.23 11.78
C GLN A 76 3.16 -7.68 11.20
N VAL A 77 3.34 -6.36 11.27
CA VAL A 77 4.46 -5.64 10.65
C VAL A 77 5.47 -5.25 11.71
N LYS A 78 6.72 -5.65 11.52
CA LYS A 78 7.85 -5.30 12.39
C LYS A 78 8.97 -4.72 11.55
N LYS A 79 9.48 -3.54 11.91
CA LYS A 79 10.72 -3.05 11.30
C LYS A 79 11.94 -3.89 11.69
N PRO A 80 12.22 -4.19 12.99
CA PRO A 80 13.43 -4.92 13.35
C PRO A 80 13.39 -6.38 12.88
N ASP A 81 14.55 -7.03 12.88
CA ASP A 81 14.63 -8.47 12.61
C ASP A 81 13.82 -9.26 13.64
N MET A 82 13.26 -10.37 13.20
CA MET A 82 12.39 -11.26 13.97
C MET A 82 13.05 -12.64 14.08
N PRO A 83 14.01 -12.82 15.00
CA PRO A 83 14.53 -14.15 15.32
C PRO A 83 13.46 -15.03 15.98
N LYS A 84 13.71 -16.34 16.06
CA LYS A 84 12.77 -17.34 16.60
C LYS A 84 12.11 -16.91 17.93
N ALA A 85 12.89 -16.41 18.89
CA ALA A 85 12.36 -16.00 20.19
C ALA A 85 11.40 -14.80 20.07
N ALA A 86 11.71 -13.82 19.23
CA ALA A 86 10.85 -12.67 18.99
C ALA A 86 9.54 -13.08 18.30
N ILE A 87 9.59 -14.01 17.35
CA ILE A 87 8.40 -14.58 16.70
C ILE A 87 7.49 -15.27 17.73
N ILE A 88 8.07 -16.12 18.59
CA ILE A 88 7.29 -16.84 19.61
C ILE A 88 6.68 -15.84 20.61
N ASN A 89 7.45 -14.87 21.10
CA ASN A 89 6.94 -13.86 22.02
C ASN A 89 5.87 -12.97 21.39
N GLU A 90 6.01 -12.65 20.10
CA GLU A 90 5.01 -11.88 19.36
C GLU A 90 3.69 -12.66 19.27
N MET A 91 3.74 -13.93 18.85
CA MET A 91 2.53 -14.74 18.67
C MET A 91 1.94 -15.23 20.00
N ARG A 92 2.78 -15.45 21.01
CA ARG A 92 2.42 -16.00 22.32
C ARG A 92 2.91 -15.12 23.47
N PRO A 93 2.41 -13.90 23.63
CA PRO A 93 2.73 -13.09 24.80
C PRO A 93 2.35 -13.87 26.08
N ASN A 94 3.26 -13.95 27.04
CA ASN A 94 3.09 -14.73 28.27
C ASN A 94 2.72 -16.20 28.02
N ASN A 95 3.28 -16.82 26.97
CA ASN A 95 3.02 -18.19 26.54
C ASN A 95 1.57 -18.50 26.11
N LYS A 96 0.71 -17.47 25.93
CA LYS A 96 -0.66 -17.63 25.45
C LYS A 96 -0.77 -17.12 24.02
N LEU A 97 -1.19 -17.99 23.10
CA LEU A 97 -1.46 -17.60 21.71
C LEU A 97 -2.50 -16.47 21.66
N ARG A 98 -2.18 -15.38 20.95
CA ARG A 98 -3.07 -14.22 20.77
C ARG A 98 -4.43 -14.64 20.20
N GLN A 99 -5.49 -14.02 20.68
CA GLN A 99 -6.86 -14.33 20.25
C GLN A 99 -7.04 -14.09 18.75
N VAL A 100 -6.50 -12.98 18.21
CA VAL A 100 -6.56 -12.71 16.76
C VAL A 100 -5.99 -13.82 15.88
N ILE A 101 -4.98 -14.57 16.36
CA ILE A 101 -4.40 -15.69 15.60
C ILE A 101 -5.33 -16.91 15.68
N ARG A 102 -5.99 -17.13 16.82
CA ARG A 102 -7.01 -18.18 16.97
C ARG A 102 -8.22 -17.89 16.07
N ASP A 103 -8.69 -16.65 16.06
CA ASP A 103 -9.82 -16.23 15.21
C ASP A 103 -9.49 -16.45 13.73
N LEU A 104 -8.25 -16.15 13.30
CA LEU A 104 -7.80 -16.45 11.94
C LEU A 104 -7.78 -17.96 11.67
N ALA A 105 -7.34 -18.78 12.63
CA ALA A 105 -7.32 -20.24 12.48
C ALA A 105 -8.74 -20.82 12.34
N ASP A 106 -9.67 -20.38 13.19
CA ASP A 106 -11.07 -20.82 13.19
C ASP A 106 -11.82 -20.43 11.90
N ASN A 107 -11.35 -19.41 11.20
CA ASN A 107 -11.90 -18.95 9.92
C ASN A 107 -11.05 -19.38 8.70
N ASN A 108 -10.17 -20.38 8.84
CA ASN A 108 -9.32 -20.90 7.76
C ASN A 108 -8.47 -19.80 7.06
N GLY A 109 -8.08 -18.79 7.83
CA GLY A 109 -7.38 -17.60 7.39
C GLY A 109 -5.86 -17.77 7.32
N ALA A 110 -5.17 -16.64 7.19
CA ALA A 110 -3.71 -16.58 7.18
C ALA A 110 -3.17 -15.56 8.19
N TYR A 111 -2.07 -15.92 8.84
CA TYR A 111 -1.30 -15.02 9.72
C TYR A 111 0.12 -14.87 9.18
N ILE A 112 0.48 -13.66 8.80
CA ILE A 112 1.75 -13.35 8.15
C ILE A 112 2.53 -12.34 8.98
N ILE A 113 3.79 -12.64 9.29
CA ILE A 113 4.70 -11.66 9.87
C ILE A 113 5.52 -11.03 8.75
N VAL A 114 5.56 -9.71 8.72
CA VAL A 114 6.37 -8.91 7.79
C VAL A 114 7.54 -8.30 8.55
N SER A 115 8.76 -8.47 8.03
CA SER A 115 9.97 -7.84 8.56
C SER A 115 10.76 -7.13 7.48
N SER A 116 11.09 -5.85 7.69
CA SER A 116 11.95 -5.10 6.76
C SER A 116 13.45 -5.24 7.06
N GLN A 117 13.81 -5.86 8.18
CA GLN A 117 15.20 -6.11 8.58
C GLN A 117 15.48 -7.61 8.76
N GLY A 118 16.75 -7.97 8.83
CA GLY A 118 17.22 -9.33 9.06
C GLY A 118 17.71 -10.07 7.82
N SER A 119 18.21 -11.28 8.02
CA SER A 119 18.69 -12.15 6.94
C SER A 119 17.54 -12.60 6.04
N THR A 120 17.78 -12.58 4.72
CA THR A 120 16.86 -13.05 3.67
C THR A 120 17.24 -14.45 3.14
N ALA A 121 18.20 -15.12 3.80
CA ALA A 121 18.63 -16.45 3.40
C ALA A 121 17.51 -17.48 3.62
N ASP A 122 17.36 -18.42 2.67
CA ASP A 122 16.32 -19.45 2.69
C ASP A 122 16.27 -20.26 3.99
N SER A 123 17.42 -20.62 4.55
CA SER A 123 17.52 -21.34 5.82
C SER A 123 16.92 -20.53 6.97
N THR A 124 17.15 -19.21 6.98
CA THR A 124 16.59 -18.31 7.99
C THR A 124 15.08 -18.19 7.83
N LEU A 125 14.59 -18.02 6.60
CA LEU A 125 13.15 -17.95 6.32
C LEU A 125 12.42 -19.25 6.70
N LYS A 126 13.02 -20.42 6.42
CA LYS A 126 12.50 -21.71 6.87
C LYS A 126 12.43 -21.79 8.39
N ASN A 127 13.47 -21.35 9.09
CA ASN A 127 13.50 -21.31 10.56
C ASN A 127 12.44 -20.37 11.15
N ARG A 128 12.21 -19.19 10.54
CA ARG A 128 11.15 -18.26 10.96
C ARG A 128 9.76 -18.86 10.77
N LYS A 129 9.49 -19.47 9.62
CA LYS A 129 8.23 -20.19 9.37
C LYS A 129 8.02 -21.36 10.35
N ALA A 130 9.06 -22.15 10.63
CA ALA A 130 8.99 -23.22 11.61
C ALA A 130 8.72 -22.68 13.04
N ALA A 131 9.25 -21.52 13.39
CA ALA A 131 8.94 -20.85 14.65
C ALA A 131 7.47 -20.44 14.74
N MET A 132 6.89 -19.91 13.64
CA MET A 132 5.46 -19.58 13.58
C MET A 132 4.58 -20.84 13.71
N GLN A 133 4.94 -21.93 13.03
CA GLN A 133 4.25 -23.22 13.15
C GLN A 133 4.32 -23.78 14.57
N THR A 134 5.49 -23.67 15.21
CA THR A 134 5.66 -24.07 16.62
C THR A 134 4.80 -23.21 17.55
N ALA A 135 4.63 -21.93 17.25
CA ALA A 135 3.83 -21.02 18.09
C ALA A 135 2.33 -21.36 18.07
N VAL A 136 1.83 -22.05 17.04
CA VAL A 136 0.42 -22.43 16.89
C VAL A 136 0.13 -23.91 17.13
N CYS A 137 1.15 -24.73 17.47
CA CYS A 137 1.02 -26.18 17.46
C CYS A 137 -0.01 -26.76 18.47
N ASP A 138 -0.34 -26.03 19.52
CA ASP A 138 -1.32 -26.40 20.56
C ASP A 138 -2.74 -25.89 20.25
N CYS A 139 -2.93 -25.20 19.13
CA CYS A 139 -4.24 -24.76 18.66
C CYS A 139 -4.91 -25.89 17.86
N LEU A 140 -6.16 -26.25 18.20
CA LEU A 140 -6.90 -27.33 17.54
C LEU A 140 -7.10 -27.08 16.03
N THR A 141 -7.25 -25.82 15.65
CA THR A 141 -7.46 -25.36 14.26
C THR A 141 -6.16 -24.93 13.58
N ALA A 142 -4.99 -25.27 14.15
CA ALA A 142 -3.68 -24.89 13.59
C ALA A 142 -3.46 -25.37 12.15
N SER A 143 -4.04 -26.51 11.76
CA SER A 143 -3.95 -27.05 10.40
C SER A 143 -4.71 -26.22 9.36
N GLN A 144 -5.70 -25.43 9.79
CA GLN A 144 -6.50 -24.56 8.94
C GLN A 144 -5.84 -23.19 8.72
N LEU A 145 -5.01 -22.76 9.67
CA LEU A 145 -4.26 -21.51 9.60
C LEU A 145 -3.06 -21.61 8.66
N LYS A 146 -3.02 -20.75 7.64
CA LYS A 146 -1.80 -20.54 6.83
C LYS A 146 -0.88 -19.58 7.58
N VAL A 147 0.36 -19.98 7.86
CA VAL A 147 1.40 -19.08 8.38
C VAL A 147 2.49 -18.84 7.34
N ASP A 148 2.98 -17.59 7.25
CA ASP A 148 4.09 -17.24 6.37
C ASP A 148 4.91 -16.06 6.92
N PHE A 149 6.14 -15.90 6.44
CA PHE A 149 7.04 -14.83 6.83
C PHE A 149 7.52 -14.07 5.59
N TYR A 150 7.25 -12.76 5.54
CA TYR A 150 7.62 -11.91 4.42
C TYR A 150 8.80 -11.04 4.84
N ASP A 151 9.96 -11.31 4.27
CA ASP A 151 11.13 -10.46 4.44
C ASP A 151 11.14 -9.30 3.44
N ARG A 152 12.13 -8.43 3.60
CA ARG A 152 12.32 -7.26 2.74
C ARG A 152 12.43 -7.59 1.24
N GLU A 153 12.98 -8.74 0.86
CA GLU A 153 13.09 -9.12 -0.56
C GLU A 153 11.75 -9.58 -1.13
N ARG A 154 10.96 -10.34 -0.35
CA ARG A 154 9.61 -10.71 -0.72
C ARG A 154 8.68 -9.50 -0.82
N ILE A 155 8.79 -8.55 0.12
CA ILE A 155 8.06 -7.28 0.04
C ILE A 155 8.51 -6.47 -1.17
N ALA A 156 9.82 -6.37 -1.46
CA ALA A 156 10.28 -5.70 -2.66
C ALA A 156 9.72 -6.35 -3.94
N GLY A 157 9.66 -7.68 -3.98
CA GLY A 157 9.00 -8.44 -5.05
C GLY A 157 7.52 -8.07 -5.20
N TRP A 158 6.79 -7.97 -4.08
CA TRP A 158 5.39 -7.54 -4.09
C TRP A 158 5.25 -6.11 -4.62
N VAL A 159 6.10 -5.17 -4.18
CA VAL A 159 6.11 -3.78 -4.68
C VAL A 159 6.39 -3.74 -6.18
N ARG A 160 7.29 -4.57 -6.71
CA ARG A 160 7.58 -4.63 -8.15
C ARG A 160 6.39 -5.07 -9.01
N SER A 161 5.45 -5.83 -8.45
CA SER A 161 4.20 -6.17 -9.14
C SER A 161 3.22 -4.99 -9.25
N HIS A 162 3.46 -3.91 -8.50
CA HIS A 162 2.62 -2.71 -8.43
C HIS A 162 3.43 -1.43 -8.66
N PRO A 163 3.71 -1.03 -9.93
CA PRO A 163 4.63 0.07 -10.24
C PRO A 163 4.31 1.42 -9.56
N ALA A 164 3.04 1.71 -9.28
CA ALA A 164 2.64 2.91 -8.55
C ALA A 164 3.22 2.95 -7.11
N LEU A 165 3.37 1.78 -6.47
CA LEU A 165 3.92 1.68 -5.12
C LEU A 165 5.45 1.79 -5.10
N ILE A 166 6.15 1.47 -6.19
CA ILE A 166 7.59 1.78 -6.34
C ILE A 166 7.81 3.29 -6.14
N LEU A 167 6.98 4.11 -6.79
CA LEU A 167 7.06 5.57 -6.70
C LEU A 167 6.78 6.07 -5.28
N TRP A 168 5.80 5.47 -4.61
CA TRP A 168 5.46 5.78 -3.23
C TRP A 168 6.61 5.46 -2.27
N VAL A 169 7.18 4.25 -2.34
CA VAL A 169 8.31 3.83 -1.48
C VAL A 169 9.50 4.76 -1.70
N ARG A 170 9.85 5.01 -2.97
CA ARG A 170 10.95 5.91 -3.34
C ARG A 170 10.77 7.32 -2.79
N HIS A 171 9.53 7.84 -2.78
CA HIS A 171 9.25 9.14 -2.17
C HIS A 171 9.48 9.11 -0.65
N LYS A 172 9.02 8.05 0.04
CA LYS A 172 9.17 7.90 1.50
C LYS A 172 10.63 7.78 1.96
N ILE A 173 11.49 7.15 1.18
CA ILE A 173 12.93 7.02 1.47
C ILE A 173 13.76 8.21 0.94
N GLY A 174 13.12 9.30 0.50
CA GLY A 174 13.83 10.50 0.05
C GLY A 174 14.53 10.35 -1.31
N ARG A 175 14.12 9.38 -2.14
CA ARG A 175 14.66 9.13 -3.50
C ARG A 175 13.60 9.29 -4.59
N PRO A 176 12.80 10.38 -4.61
CA PRO A 176 11.77 10.58 -5.63
C PRO A 176 12.38 10.61 -7.03
N ILE A 177 11.57 10.28 -8.04
CA ILE A 177 11.99 10.44 -9.44
C ILE A 177 11.97 11.93 -9.77
N GLN A 178 13.11 12.48 -10.17
CA GLN A 178 13.21 13.88 -10.57
C GLN A 178 12.25 14.20 -11.73
N GLY A 179 11.53 15.31 -11.62
CA GLY A 179 10.53 15.71 -12.61
C GLY A 179 9.20 14.94 -12.53
N TRP A 180 9.05 14.05 -11.55
CA TRP A 180 7.80 13.34 -11.28
C TRP A 180 7.31 13.64 -9.86
N LYS A 181 6.00 13.81 -9.70
CA LYS A 181 5.33 13.95 -8.40
C LYS A 181 4.02 13.16 -8.45
N SER A 182 3.63 12.54 -7.35
CA SER A 182 2.35 11.84 -7.26
C SER A 182 1.16 12.80 -7.34
N TYR A 183 -0.05 12.26 -7.48
CA TYR A 183 -1.27 13.03 -7.21
C TYR A 183 -1.20 13.66 -5.81
N GLY A 184 -1.67 14.89 -5.69
CA GLY A 184 -1.59 15.70 -4.48
C GLY A 184 -1.80 17.17 -4.78
N ASN A 185 -1.50 18.06 -3.82
CA ASN A 185 -1.55 19.49 -4.07
C ASN A 185 -0.26 19.96 -4.77
N TRP A 186 -0.36 20.37 -6.04
CA TRP A 186 0.77 20.88 -6.84
C TRP A 186 0.93 22.40 -6.70
N ALA A 187 -0.14 23.11 -6.41
CA ALA A 187 -0.23 24.57 -6.40
C ALA A 187 0.42 25.24 -5.18
N ASN A 188 0.84 24.47 -4.17
CA ASN A 188 1.33 24.97 -2.87
C ASN A 188 0.40 26.02 -2.25
N CYS A 189 -0.89 25.69 -2.18
CA CYS A 189 -1.93 26.55 -1.62
C CYS A 189 -1.73 26.77 -0.10
N PRO A 190 -1.51 28.02 0.38
CA PRO A 190 -1.42 28.30 1.82
C PRO A 190 -2.67 27.88 2.60
N GLY A 191 -3.84 27.92 1.98
CA GLY A 191 -5.11 27.44 2.53
C GLY A 191 -5.34 25.94 2.38
N GLY A 192 -4.36 25.17 1.89
CA GLY A 192 -4.47 23.73 1.73
C GLY A 192 -5.38 23.30 0.57
N ILE A 193 -5.97 22.10 0.69
CA ILE A 193 -6.84 21.52 -0.35
C ILE A 193 -8.22 22.18 -0.43
N GLU A 194 -8.64 22.89 0.62
CA GLU A 194 -9.91 23.62 0.67
C GLU A 194 -9.83 24.99 -0.03
N GLU A 195 -8.63 25.42 -0.42
CA GLU A 195 -8.44 26.68 -1.13
C GLU A 195 -9.06 26.60 -2.52
N ALA A 196 -10.13 27.36 -2.74
CA ALA A 196 -10.84 27.38 -4.00
C ALA A 196 -9.96 27.92 -5.15
N TYR A 197 -10.10 27.29 -6.32
CA TYR A 197 -9.51 27.83 -7.54
C TYR A 197 -10.21 29.15 -7.92
N ILE A 198 -9.43 30.20 -8.18
CA ILE A 198 -9.97 31.51 -8.57
C ILE A 198 -10.42 31.41 -10.03
N THR A 199 -11.72 31.59 -10.26
CA THR A 199 -12.31 31.54 -11.59
C THR A 199 -12.68 32.94 -12.08
N ASP A 200 -12.65 33.13 -13.39
CA ASP A 200 -13.21 34.30 -14.07
C ASP A 200 -13.95 33.85 -15.35
N GLY A 201 -14.64 34.79 -15.99
CA GLY A 201 -15.29 34.54 -17.28
C GLY A 201 -14.33 34.47 -18.48
N SER A 202 -13.02 34.62 -18.23
CA SER A 202 -12.03 34.72 -19.29
C SER A 202 -11.74 33.35 -19.89
N ILE A 203 -11.50 33.39 -21.20
CA ILE A 203 -11.03 32.24 -21.95
C ILE A 203 -9.53 32.06 -21.68
N ARG A 204 -9.15 30.92 -21.08
CA ARG A 204 -7.75 30.67 -20.66
C ARG A 204 -7.16 29.36 -21.17
N LEU A 205 -7.97 28.47 -21.74
CA LEU A 205 -7.53 27.14 -22.15
C LEU A 205 -7.85 26.85 -23.62
N TYR A 206 -6.92 26.20 -24.32
CA TYR A 206 -7.04 25.87 -25.73
C TYR A 206 -6.79 24.38 -25.95
N LYS A 207 -7.67 23.72 -26.70
CA LYS A 207 -7.52 22.31 -27.05
C LYS A 207 -6.62 22.18 -28.28
N THR A 208 -5.37 21.76 -28.09
CA THR A 208 -4.41 21.56 -29.18
C THR A 208 -4.80 20.42 -30.13
N THR A 209 -5.49 19.39 -29.63
CA THR A 209 -5.94 18.24 -30.45
C THR A 209 -7.16 18.54 -31.32
N SER A 210 -7.82 19.67 -31.12
CA SER A 210 -8.97 20.08 -31.90
C SER A 210 -9.05 21.60 -31.98
N PRO A 211 -8.28 22.23 -32.89
CA PRO A 211 -8.21 23.69 -33.02
C PRO A 211 -9.57 24.34 -33.29
N LYS A 212 -10.52 23.58 -33.87
CA LYS A 212 -11.89 24.01 -34.16
C LYS A 212 -12.83 23.96 -32.95
N SER A 213 -12.45 23.29 -31.86
CA SER A 213 -13.30 23.12 -30.66
C SER A 213 -13.39 24.37 -29.78
N GLY A 214 -12.71 25.44 -30.16
CA GLY A 214 -12.81 26.72 -29.49
C GLY A 214 -12.03 26.76 -28.18
N ALA A 215 -11.85 27.98 -27.74
CA ALA A 215 -11.16 28.30 -26.51
C ALA A 215 -12.13 28.16 -25.33
N LEU A 216 -11.66 27.59 -24.22
CA LEU A 216 -12.46 27.21 -23.07
C LEU A 216 -12.26 28.21 -21.92
N SER A 217 -13.35 28.48 -21.20
CA SER A 217 -13.26 29.05 -19.86
C SER A 217 -12.53 28.06 -18.93
N VAL A 218 -11.99 28.58 -17.83
CA VAL A 218 -11.33 27.77 -16.81
C VAL A 218 -12.23 26.62 -16.34
N THR A 219 -13.49 26.91 -16.01
CA THR A 219 -14.45 25.93 -15.48
C THR A 219 -14.68 24.77 -16.45
N LYS A 220 -14.98 25.07 -17.71
CA LYS A 220 -15.16 24.05 -18.76
C LYS A 220 -13.87 23.28 -19.03
N GLY A 221 -12.72 23.95 -18.97
CA GLY A 221 -11.44 23.29 -19.12
C GLY A 221 -11.14 22.30 -17.98
N ILE A 222 -11.44 22.64 -16.73
CA ILE A 222 -11.30 21.72 -15.59
C ILE A 222 -12.21 20.49 -15.75
N GLU A 223 -13.47 20.69 -16.18
CA GLU A 223 -14.40 19.58 -16.45
C GLU A 223 -13.88 18.67 -17.56
N GLU A 224 -13.36 19.23 -18.65
CA GLU A 224 -12.75 18.47 -19.75
C GLU A 224 -11.52 17.68 -19.26
N LEU A 225 -10.64 18.31 -18.48
CA LEU A 225 -9.48 17.64 -17.87
C LEU A 225 -9.91 16.45 -17.02
N ARG A 226 -10.93 16.63 -16.16
CA ARG A 226 -11.51 15.54 -15.35
C ARG A 226 -12.13 14.45 -16.22
N ASN A 227 -12.83 14.82 -17.29
CA ASN A 227 -13.43 13.87 -18.23
C ASN A 227 -12.40 13.05 -18.98
N ILE A 228 -11.22 13.60 -19.30
CA ILE A 228 -10.12 12.84 -19.88
C ILE A 228 -9.51 11.94 -18.81
N LEU A 229 -9.12 12.52 -17.67
CA LEU A 229 -8.34 11.85 -16.62
C LEU A 229 -9.13 10.79 -15.83
N ARG A 230 -10.47 10.77 -15.89
CA ARG A 230 -11.28 9.68 -15.32
C ARG A 230 -11.08 8.35 -16.05
N HIS A 231 -10.57 8.37 -17.27
CA HIS A 231 -10.31 7.17 -18.05
C HIS A 231 -8.90 6.64 -17.75
N PRO A 232 -8.76 5.39 -17.24
CA PRO A 232 -7.44 4.79 -17.00
C PRO A 232 -6.57 4.79 -18.25
N GLY A 233 -5.28 5.08 -18.10
CA GLY A 233 -4.32 5.15 -19.21
C GLY A 233 -4.34 6.45 -20.02
N SER A 234 -5.20 7.41 -19.67
CA SER A 234 -5.20 8.75 -20.27
C SER A 234 -4.04 9.61 -19.75
N SER A 235 -3.63 10.59 -20.54
CA SER A 235 -2.65 11.61 -20.13
C SER A 235 -3.04 12.96 -20.69
N VAL A 236 -2.73 14.03 -19.94
CA VAL A 236 -2.91 15.40 -20.39
C VAL A 236 -1.60 16.16 -20.25
N ARG A 237 -1.23 16.89 -21.30
CA ARG A 237 -0.10 17.81 -21.28
C ARG A 237 -0.62 19.25 -21.28
N SER A 238 -0.35 19.98 -20.21
CA SER A 238 -0.60 21.42 -20.14
C SER A 238 0.64 22.19 -20.62
N VAL A 239 0.49 23.05 -21.62
CA VAL A 239 1.56 23.86 -22.21
C VAL A 239 1.15 25.33 -22.17
N GLY A 240 2.08 26.20 -21.81
CA GLY A 240 1.85 27.66 -21.76
C GLY A 240 3.07 28.39 -21.23
N LEU A 241 3.10 29.71 -21.43
CA LEU A 241 4.18 30.60 -20.97
C LEU A 241 4.41 30.48 -19.45
N SER A 242 5.58 30.90 -18.97
CA SER A 242 5.81 31.00 -17.51
C SER A 242 4.77 31.90 -16.85
N ASP A 243 4.44 31.60 -15.59
CA ASP A 243 3.55 32.38 -14.73
C ASP A 243 2.08 32.55 -15.16
N VAL A 244 1.62 31.80 -16.17
CA VAL A 244 0.19 31.78 -16.56
C VAL A 244 -0.70 30.90 -15.63
N GLY A 245 -0.17 30.46 -14.49
CA GLY A 245 -0.94 29.70 -13.49
C GLY A 245 -1.15 28.22 -13.79
N LYS A 246 -0.35 27.60 -14.66
CA LYS A 246 -0.46 26.16 -15.00
C LYS A 246 -0.43 25.24 -13.78
N THR A 247 0.51 25.48 -12.87
CA THR A 247 0.68 24.69 -11.64
C THR A 247 -0.49 24.86 -10.68
N ARG A 248 -1.17 26.00 -10.71
CA ARG A 248 -2.36 26.23 -9.87
C ARG A 248 -3.60 25.53 -10.42
N LEU A 249 -3.64 25.29 -11.72
CA LEU A 249 -4.76 24.64 -12.42
C LEU A 249 -4.81 23.12 -12.23
N ILE A 250 -3.64 22.50 -12.01
CA ILE A 250 -3.44 21.05 -11.85
C ILE A 250 -3.48 20.70 -10.37
#